data_AF-A0A959YN75-F1
#
_entry.id   AF-A0A959YN75-F1
#
_cell.length_a   1.000
_cell.length_b   1.000
_cell.length_c   1.000
_cell.angle_alpha   90.00
_cell.angle_beta   90.00
_cell.angle_gamma   90.00
#
_symmetry.space_group_name_H-M   'P 1'
#
loop_
_entity.id
_entity.type
_entity.pdbx_description
1 polymer ?
#
loop_
_entity_poly.entity_id
_entity_poly.type
_entity_poly.pdbx_seq_one_letter_code
_entity_poly.pdbx_strand_id
1 'polypeptide(L)'
;MRKTTYSIILILLLVITAASCNQENTVQEEPVKISLNPNGDSELALLMRSMYDEADRIKKQIANKEPVTISLDHEKILSAHATEPKKAASPEFKTFAKAYIETVNKFEGANHEESIVIYESLIKNCLDCHKSVCPGPIVKINKLKKKSF
;
A
#
# COMPACT_ATOMS: atom_id res chain seq x y z
N MET A 1 19.64 24.76 69.46
CA MET A 1 18.79 25.18 68.32
C MET A 1 19.59 25.43 67.03
N ARG A 2 20.63 24.64 66.75
CA ARG A 2 21.55 24.88 65.61
C ARG A 2 21.67 23.66 64.68
N LYS A 3 21.05 22.52 65.02
CA LYS A 3 21.08 21.26 64.25
C LYS A 3 19.86 21.08 63.33
N THR A 4 18.72 21.64 63.70
CA THR A 4 17.48 21.63 62.88
C THR A 4 17.57 22.54 61.66
N THR A 5 18.40 23.58 61.71
CA THR A 5 18.65 24.48 60.57
C THR A 5 19.47 23.81 59.47
N TYR A 6 20.43 22.93 59.80
CA TYR A 6 21.23 22.20 58.80
C TYR A 6 20.40 21.14 58.04
N SER A 7 19.44 20.49 58.71
CA SER A 7 18.53 19.55 58.04
C SER A 7 17.63 20.24 57.01
N ILE A 8 17.17 21.47 57.27
CA ILE A 8 16.32 22.22 56.34
C ILE A 8 17.13 22.73 55.14
N ILE A 9 18.39 23.15 55.37
CA ILE A 9 19.29 23.63 54.30
C ILE A 9 19.73 22.46 53.39
N LEU A 10 19.93 21.24 53.93
CA LEU A 10 20.30 20.06 53.13
C LEU A 10 19.14 19.56 52.25
N ILE A 11 17.89 19.68 52.72
CA ILE A 11 16.70 19.27 51.95
C ILE A 11 16.39 20.31 50.85
N LEU A 12 16.63 21.61 51.10
CA LEU A 12 16.43 22.66 50.10
C LEU A 12 17.44 22.59 48.94
N LEU A 13 18.66 22.09 49.19
CA LEU A 13 19.70 21.95 48.15
C LEU A 13 19.45 20.78 47.19
N LEU A 14 18.69 19.76 47.61
CA LEU A 14 18.42 18.55 46.82
C LEU A 14 17.27 18.73 45.80
N VAL A 15 16.46 19.79 45.94
CA VAL A 15 15.28 20.04 45.09
C VAL A 15 15.63 20.86 43.83
N ILE A 16 16.78 21.54 43.80
CA ILE A 16 17.12 22.47 42.70
C ILE A 16 17.75 21.75 41.49
N THR A 17 18.17 20.49 41.61
CA THR A 17 18.82 19.76 40.50
C THR A 17 17.85 19.02 39.56
N ALA A 18 16.54 19.12 39.76
CA ALA A 18 15.54 18.40 38.94
C ALA A 18 14.91 19.25 37.80
N ALA A 19 15.32 20.51 37.62
CA ALA A 19 14.68 21.44 36.67
C ALA A 19 15.56 21.80 35.45
N SER A 20 16.36 20.86 34.93
CA SER A 20 17.07 21.03 33.66
C SER A 20 16.40 20.20 32.56
N CYS A 21 15.18 20.58 32.17
CA CYS A 21 14.60 20.13 30.90
C CYS A 21 15.25 20.95 29.79
N ASN A 22 16.26 20.35 29.14
CA ASN A 22 16.78 20.87 27.88
C ASN A 22 15.71 20.62 26.81
N GLN A 23 15.03 21.68 26.35
CA GLN A 23 14.10 21.59 25.25
C GLN A 23 14.93 21.62 23.95
N GLU A 24 15.48 20.45 23.58
CA GLU A 24 15.94 20.25 22.21
C GLU A 24 14.71 20.32 21.30
N ASN A 25 14.68 21.34 20.44
CA ASN A 25 13.87 21.32 19.23
C ASN A 25 14.43 20.23 18.31
N THR A 26 14.09 18.97 18.62
CA THR A 26 14.25 17.87 17.69
C THR A 26 13.25 18.09 16.57
N VAL A 27 13.75 18.64 15.46
CA VAL A 27 13.10 18.44 14.16
C VAL A 27 12.90 16.94 14.05
N GLN A 28 11.64 16.51 14.13
CA GLN A 28 11.27 15.12 13.89
C GLN A 28 11.58 14.84 12.42
N GLU A 29 12.80 14.40 12.12
CA GLU A 29 13.04 13.61 10.93
C GLU A 29 12.21 12.35 11.10
N GLU A 30 11.13 12.22 10.33
CA GLU A 30 10.42 10.95 10.22
C GLU A 30 11.45 9.87 9.93
N PRO A 31 11.48 8.76 10.69
CA PRO A 31 12.42 7.70 10.43
C PRO A 31 12.18 7.22 9.00
N VAL A 32 13.20 7.37 8.15
CA VAL A 32 13.19 6.82 6.79
C VAL A 32 12.92 5.32 6.95
N LYS A 33 11.66 4.92 6.69
CA LYS A 33 11.28 3.52 6.63
C LYS A 33 12.10 2.93 5.50
N ILE A 34 13.17 2.21 5.86
CA ILE A 34 13.90 1.37 4.92
C ILE A 34 12.88 0.36 4.42
N SER A 35 12.38 0.58 3.21
CA SER A 35 11.44 -0.32 2.57
C SER A 35 12.14 -1.67 2.41
N LEU A 36 11.66 -2.70 3.11
CA LEU A 36 12.12 -4.08 2.92
C LEU A 36 11.73 -4.61 1.52
N ASN A 37 11.06 -3.81 0.68
CA ASN A 37 10.59 -4.21 -0.62
C ASN A 37 11.70 -4.01 -1.68
N PRO A 38 12.10 -5.07 -2.42
CA PRO A 38 13.08 -4.96 -3.50
C PRO A 38 12.66 -4.01 -4.63
N ASN A 39 11.37 -3.72 -4.79
CA ASN A 39 10.86 -2.75 -5.76
C ASN A 39 10.65 -1.34 -5.17
N GLY A 40 10.98 -1.11 -3.90
CA GLY A 40 10.74 0.14 -3.19
C GLY A 40 9.26 0.49 -3.00
N ASP A 41 9.01 1.72 -2.57
CA ASP A 41 7.68 2.29 -2.32
C ASP A 41 7.35 3.40 -3.33
N SER A 42 7.68 3.22 -4.62
CA SER A 42 7.24 4.16 -5.65
C SER A 42 5.71 4.23 -5.71
N GLU A 43 5.16 5.33 -6.21
CA GLU A 43 3.71 5.52 -6.35
C GLU A 43 3.05 4.34 -7.09
N LEU A 44 3.65 3.89 -8.20
CA LEU A 44 3.17 2.73 -8.94
C LEU A 44 3.26 1.44 -8.11
N ALA A 45 4.33 1.24 -7.35
CA ALA A 45 4.48 0.04 -6.52
C ALA A 45 3.44 0.00 -5.38
N LEU A 46 3.10 1.15 -4.81
CA LEU A 46 2.03 1.28 -3.82
C LEU A 46 0.66 1.04 -4.45
N LEU A 47 0.40 1.64 -5.61
CA LEU A 47 -0.84 1.43 -6.37
C LEU A 47 -1.05 -0.06 -6.68
N MET A 48 -0.02 -0.77 -7.13
CA MET A 48 -0.08 -2.22 -7.42
C MET A 48 -0.44 -3.05 -6.19
N ARG A 49 -0.02 -2.65 -4.99
CA ARG A 49 -0.40 -3.33 -3.74
C ARG A 49 -1.87 -3.07 -3.44
N SER A 50 -2.32 -1.83 -3.56
CA SER A 50 -3.73 -1.47 -3.39
C SER A 50 -4.61 -2.21 -4.41
N MET A 51 -4.20 -2.30 -5.68
CA MET A 51 -4.91 -3.05 -6.72
C MET A 51 -5.05 -4.53 -6.36
N TYR A 52 -3.99 -5.14 -5.78
CA TYR A 52 -4.05 -6.51 -5.27
C TYR A 52 -5.08 -6.64 -4.14
N ASP A 53 -5.05 -5.73 -3.17
CA ASP A 53 -5.94 -5.77 -2.00
C ASP A 53 -7.40 -5.56 -2.41
N GLU A 54 -7.64 -4.69 -3.40
CA GLU A 54 -8.96 -4.52 -4.01
C GLU A 54 -9.40 -5.78 -4.76
N ALA A 55 -8.54 -6.41 -5.56
CA ALA A 55 -8.87 -7.68 -6.22
C ALA A 55 -9.21 -8.78 -5.19
N ASP A 56 -8.48 -8.88 -4.07
CA ASP A 56 -8.80 -9.82 -3.00
C ASP A 56 -10.16 -9.51 -2.35
N ARG A 57 -10.51 -8.23 -2.19
CA ARG A 57 -11.85 -7.83 -1.73
C ARG A 57 -12.94 -8.19 -2.72
N ILE A 58 -12.75 -7.90 -4.01
CA ILE A 58 -13.71 -8.25 -5.08
C ILE A 58 -13.94 -9.77 -5.10
N LYS A 59 -12.88 -10.58 -4.94
CA LYS A 59 -12.99 -12.04 -4.81
C LYS A 59 -13.94 -12.45 -3.68
N LYS A 60 -13.84 -11.81 -2.52
CA LYS A 60 -14.72 -12.09 -1.36
C LYS A 60 -16.16 -11.65 -1.63
N GLN A 61 -16.35 -10.48 -2.24
CA GLN A 61 -17.68 -9.98 -2.61
C GLN A 61 -18.38 -10.95 -3.56
N ILE A 62 -17.68 -11.40 -4.60
CA ILE A 62 -18.20 -12.40 -5.53
C ILE A 62 -18.53 -13.69 -4.78
N ALA A 63 -17.63 -14.25 -3.95
CA ALA A 63 -17.90 -15.47 -3.18
C ALA A 63 -19.17 -15.36 -2.31
N ASN A 64 -19.44 -14.18 -1.76
CA ASN A 64 -20.60 -13.92 -0.90
C ASN A 64 -21.85 -13.47 -1.66
N LYS A 65 -21.80 -13.39 -3.00
CA LYS A 65 -22.85 -12.79 -3.86
C LYS A 65 -23.20 -11.34 -3.48
N GLU A 66 -22.22 -10.61 -2.97
CA GLU A 66 -22.31 -9.18 -2.70
C GLU A 66 -22.01 -8.37 -3.96
N PRO A 67 -22.59 -7.16 -4.11
CA PRO A 67 -22.22 -6.25 -5.20
C PRO A 67 -20.73 -5.93 -5.19
N VAL A 68 -20.11 -5.94 -6.37
CA VAL A 68 -18.70 -5.57 -6.53
C VAL A 68 -18.53 -4.07 -6.36
N THR A 69 -17.53 -3.68 -5.57
CA THR A 69 -17.20 -2.26 -5.36
C THR A 69 -15.80 -1.95 -5.88
N ILE A 70 -15.68 -0.93 -6.74
CA ILE A 70 -14.40 -0.36 -7.18
C ILE A 70 -14.17 0.94 -6.40
N SER A 71 -13.03 1.04 -5.72
CA SER A 71 -12.69 2.16 -4.84
C SER A 71 -11.40 2.88 -5.21
N LEU A 72 -10.54 2.23 -6.00
CA LEU A 72 -9.30 2.83 -6.47
C LEU A 72 -9.50 3.61 -7.76
N ASP A 73 -8.67 4.64 -7.93
CA ASP A 73 -8.47 5.29 -9.21
C ASP A 73 -7.44 4.50 -10.01
N HIS A 74 -7.93 3.56 -10.82
CA HIS A 74 -7.10 2.66 -11.62
C HIS A 74 -6.40 3.35 -12.77
N GLU A 75 -6.90 4.49 -13.25
CA GLU A 75 -6.29 5.26 -14.34
C GLU A 75 -4.88 5.76 -13.97
N LYS A 76 -4.62 5.94 -12.67
CA LYS A 76 -3.29 6.33 -12.15
C LYS A 76 -2.17 5.35 -12.53
N ILE A 77 -2.47 4.12 -12.90
CA ILE A 77 -1.47 3.17 -13.40
C ILE A 77 -0.68 3.72 -14.60
N LEU A 78 -1.29 4.61 -15.39
CA LEU A 78 -0.67 5.20 -16.59
C LEU A 78 0.23 6.40 -16.29
N SER A 79 0.15 6.97 -15.09
CA SER A 79 0.83 8.23 -14.72
C SER A 79 1.67 8.14 -13.45
N ALA A 80 1.43 7.15 -12.58
CA ALA A 80 2.12 7.00 -11.30
C ALA A 80 3.64 6.82 -11.47
N HIS A 81 4.41 7.45 -10.59
CA HIS A 81 5.85 7.34 -10.60
C HIS A 81 6.31 5.89 -10.29
N ALA A 82 7.12 5.33 -11.18
CA ALA A 82 7.63 3.97 -11.09
C ALA A 82 9.10 3.93 -10.68
N THR A 83 9.50 2.91 -9.92
CA THR A 83 10.91 2.61 -9.64
C THR A 83 11.73 2.40 -10.93
N GLU A 84 11.09 1.89 -11.99
CA GLU A 84 11.67 1.78 -13.34
C GLU A 84 10.87 2.61 -14.37
N PRO A 85 11.06 3.94 -14.45
CA PRO A 85 10.24 4.82 -15.29
C PRO A 85 10.26 4.46 -16.78
N LYS A 86 11.39 3.97 -17.30
CA LYS A 86 11.51 3.57 -18.71
C LYS A 86 10.60 2.38 -19.05
N LYS A 87 10.46 1.41 -18.14
CA LYS A 87 9.54 0.27 -18.32
C LYS A 87 8.09 0.72 -18.26
N ALA A 88 7.73 1.55 -17.27
CA ALA A 88 6.37 2.10 -17.15
C ALA A 88 5.98 3.02 -18.32
N ALA A 89 6.93 3.73 -18.92
CA ALA A 89 6.69 4.56 -20.09
C ALA A 89 6.55 3.76 -21.41
N SER A 90 6.90 2.47 -21.41
CA SER A 90 6.94 1.63 -22.62
C SER A 90 5.55 1.43 -23.25
N PRO A 91 5.48 1.28 -24.59
CA PRO A 91 4.21 0.94 -25.27
C PRO A 91 3.61 -0.38 -24.80
N GLU A 92 4.47 -1.35 -24.46
CA GLU A 92 4.06 -2.66 -23.96
C GLU A 92 3.35 -2.54 -22.61
N PHE A 93 3.94 -1.85 -21.63
CA PHE A 93 3.29 -1.57 -20.34
C PHE A 93 1.95 -0.85 -20.54
N LYS A 94 1.91 0.20 -21.36
CA LYS A 94 0.69 0.98 -21.61
C LYS A 94 -0.42 0.13 -22.23
N THR A 95 -0.08 -0.82 -23.10
CA THR A 95 -1.04 -1.76 -23.68
C THR A 95 -1.65 -2.65 -22.60
N PHE A 96 -0.83 -3.26 -21.75
CA PHE A 96 -1.33 -4.08 -20.64
C PHE A 96 -2.14 -3.27 -19.63
N ALA A 97 -1.68 -2.07 -19.29
CA ALA A 97 -2.37 -1.17 -18.37
C ALA A 97 -3.77 -0.79 -18.88
N LYS A 98 -3.93 -0.50 -20.18
CA LYS A 98 -5.23 -0.22 -20.79
C LYS A 98 -6.15 -1.43 -20.76
N ALA A 99 -5.66 -2.61 -21.15
CA ALA A 99 -6.46 -3.84 -21.09
C ALA A 99 -6.93 -4.17 -19.66
N TYR A 100 -6.07 -3.90 -18.67
CA TYR A 100 -6.41 -3.98 -17.25
C TYR A 100 -7.54 -3.01 -16.88
N ILE A 101 -7.40 -1.72 -17.18
CA ILE A 101 -8.40 -0.67 -16.91
C ILE A 101 -9.74 -1.01 -17.56
N GLU A 102 -9.73 -1.37 -18.85
CA GLU A 102 -10.94 -1.78 -19.58
C GLU A 102 -11.65 -2.95 -18.92
N THR A 103 -10.90 -3.85 -18.26
CA THR A 103 -11.49 -4.98 -17.54
C THR A 103 -12.05 -4.57 -16.19
N VAL A 104 -11.40 -3.67 -15.47
CA VAL A 104 -11.94 -3.10 -14.22
C VAL A 104 -13.25 -2.37 -14.49
N ASN A 105 -13.32 -1.57 -15.54
CA ASN A 105 -14.51 -0.78 -15.88
C ASN A 105 -15.73 -1.67 -16.19
N LYS A 106 -15.52 -2.92 -16.62
CA LYS A 106 -16.63 -3.86 -16.87
C LYS A 106 -17.38 -4.27 -15.61
N PHE A 107 -16.83 -4.06 -14.41
CA PHE A 107 -17.59 -4.31 -13.17
C PHE A 107 -18.74 -3.32 -12.98
N GLU A 108 -18.71 -2.15 -13.63
CA GLU A 108 -19.80 -1.20 -13.59
C GLU A 108 -21.05 -1.80 -14.28
N GLY A 109 -22.12 -1.99 -13.51
CA GLY A 109 -23.38 -2.54 -14.00
C GLY A 109 -23.38 -4.06 -14.23
N ALA A 110 -22.28 -4.76 -13.93
CA ALA A 110 -22.22 -6.21 -14.07
C ALA A 110 -23.10 -6.93 -13.04
N ASN A 111 -23.81 -7.97 -13.48
CA ASN A 111 -24.44 -8.91 -12.57
C ASN A 111 -23.40 -9.86 -11.93
N HIS A 112 -23.88 -10.77 -11.08
CA HIS A 112 -23.00 -11.68 -10.33
C HIS A 112 -22.23 -12.64 -11.26
N GLU A 113 -22.90 -13.24 -12.23
CA GLU A 113 -22.33 -14.18 -13.20
C GLU A 113 -21.29 -13.49 -14.11
N GLU A 114 -21.59 -12.27 -14.55
CA GLU A 114 -20.65 -11.43 -15.31
C GLU A 114 -19.42 -11.06 -14.46
N SER A 115 -19.63 -10.68 -13.20
CA SER A 115 -18.56 -10.33 -12.26
C SER A 115 -17.56 -11.47 -12.08
N ILE A 116 -18.03 -12.72 -12.09
CA ILE A 116 -17.18 -13.91 -12.03
C ILE A 116 -16.22 -13.97 -13.23
N VAL A 117 -16.73 -13.75 -14.45
CA VAL A 117 -15.94 -13.80 -15.70
C VAL A 117 -14.99 -12.61 -15.81
N ILE A 118 -15.46 -11.43 -15.42
CA ILE A 118 -14.67 -10.21 -15.38
C ILE A 118 -13.49 -10.38 -14.41
N TYR A 119 -13.74 -10.96 -13.22
CA TYR A 119 -12.70 -11.22 -12.24
C TYR A 119 -11.61 -12.17 -12.76
N GLU A 120 -11.97 -13.24 -13.47
CA GLU A 120 -10.98 -14.12 -14.10
C GLU A 120 -10.11 -13.37 -15.12
N SER A 121 -10.74 -12.51 -15.92
CA SER A 121 -10.05 -11.65 -16.89
C SER A 121 -9.14 -10.65 -16.19
N LEU A 122 -9.56 -10.08 -15.06
CA LEU A 122 -8.75 -9.17 -14.24
C LEU A 122 -7.46 -9.86 -13.78
N ILE A 123 -7.57 -11.06 -13.17
CA ILE A 123 -6.40 -11.81 -12.69
C ILE A 123 -5.49 -12.22 -13.84
N LYS A 124 -6.06 -12.55 -15.01
CA LYS A 124 -5.29 -12.84 -16.22
C LYS A 124 -4.48 -11.62 -16.66
N ASN A 125 -5.09 -10.43 -16.74
CA ASN A 125 -4.39 -9.21 -17.12
C ASN A 125 -3.27 -8.84 -16.14
N CYS A 126 -3.48 -9.02 -14.83
CA CYS A 126 -2.41 -8.86 -13.84
C CYS A 126 -1.21 -9.77 -14.17
N LEU A 127 -1.45 -11.04 -14.45
CA LEU A 127 -0.40 -12.01 -14.73
C LEU A 127 0.30 -11.76 -16.07
N ASP A 128 -0.44 -11.37 -17.10
CA ASP A 128 0.14 -11.13 -18.42
C ASP A 128 1.11 -9.93 -18.38
N CYS A 129 0.71 -8.83 -17.74
CA CYS A 129 1.60 -7.68 -17.50
C CYS A 129 2.84 -8.08 -16.71
N HIS A 130 2.66 -8.83 -15.61
CA HIS A 130 3.78 -9.22 -14.75
C HIS A 130 4.72 -10.24 -15.40
N LYS A 131 4.26 -11.08 -16.32
CA LYS A 131 5.14 -12.00 -17.05
C LYS A 131 5.98 -11.30 -18.11
N SER A 132 5.48 -10.22 -18.69
CA SER A 132 6.15 -9.52 -19.80
C SER A 132 7.01 -8.35 -19.32
N VAL A 133 6.47 -7.45 -18.49
CA VAL A 133 7.13 -6.15 -18.22
C VAL A 133 7.99 -6.19 -16.95
N CYS A 134 7.41 -6.66 -15.85
CA CYS A 134 8.09 -6.68 -14.55
C CYS A 134 7.64 -7.92 -13.75
N PRO A 135 8.54 -8.88 -13.47
CA PRO A 135 8.19 -10.19 -12.90
C PRO A 135 7.45 -10.14 -11.57
N GLY A 136 7.46 -9.01 -10.84
CA GLY A 136 6.55 -8.70 -9.75
C GLY A 136 6.28 -9.84 -8.75
N PRO A 137 5.14 -9.80 -8.03
CA PRO A 137 4.77 -10.87 -7.10
C PRO A 137 3.85 -11.91 -7.76
N ILE A 138 4.24 -12.53 -8.88
CA ILE A 138 3.43 -13.53 -9.62
C ILE A 138 2.88 -14.62 -8.70
N VAL A 139 3.68 -15.13 -7.75
CA VAL A 139 3.25 -16.16 -6.78
C VAL A 139 2.08 -15.65 -5.94
N LYS A 140 2.11 -14.39 -5.51
CA LYS A 140 1.02 -13.77 -4.72
C LYS A 140 -0.24 -13.64 -5.58
N ILE A 141 -0.11 -13.14 -6.82
CA ILE A 141 -1.23 -12.99 -7.76
C ILE A 141 -1.88 -14.34 -8.08
N ASN A 142 -1.10 -15.41 -8.22
CA ASN A 142 -1.65 -16.75 -8.42
C ASN A 142 -2.56 -17.22 -7.27
N LYS A 143 -2.40 -16.72 -6.05
CA LYS A 143 -3.32 -17.02 -4.92
C LYS A 143 -4.70 -16.38 -5.10
N LEU A 144 -4.81 -15.32 -5.92
CA LEU A 144 -6.07 -14.69 -6.27
C LEU A 144 -6.90 -15.51 -7.27
N LYS A 145 -6.27 -16.43 -8.03
CA LYS A 145 -6.99 -17.36 -8.90
C LYS A 145 -8.04 -18.15 -8.11
N LYS A 146 -9.12 -18.53 -8.80
CA LYS A 146 -10.21 -19.31 -8.21
C LYS A 146 -9.70 -20.61 -7.60
N LYS A 147 -10.29 -21.00 -6.46
CA LYS A 147 -10.46 -22.41 -6.13
C LYS A 147 -11.93 -22.81 -6.12
N SER A 148 -12.85 -21.97 -5.65
CA SER A 148 -14.30 -22.05 -5.91
C SER A 148 -14.90 -20.71 -5.47
N PHE A 149 -15.73 -20.08 -6.29
CA PHE A 149 -16.79 -19.20 -5.78
C PHE A 149 -18.00 -20.10 -5.53
#